data_AF-A0A380JGS8-F1
#
_entry.id   AF-A0A380JGS8-F1
#
_cell.length_a   1.000
_cell.length_b   1.000
_cell.length_c   1.000
_cell.angle_alpha   90.00
_cell.angle_beta   90.00
_cell.angle_gamma   90.00
#
_symmetry.space_group_name_H-M   'P 1'
#
loop_
_entity.id
_entity.type
_entity.pdbx_description
1 polymer ?
#
loop_
_entity_poly.entity_id
_entity_poly.type
_entity_poly.pdbx_seq_one_letter_code
_entity_poly.pdbx_strand_id
1 'polypeptide(L)'
;MEVTDKMMTTEQVLQGYLFDMSDWLDRKKTINQANILKNKAGMTAMIKADYQEFLATELDDLAQDYQTTLETLKQMSEEEFTTLRQDILTWAPARNLL
;
A
#
# COMPACT_ATOMS: atom_id res chain seq x y z
N MET A 1 -17.78 5.35 8.56
CA MET A 1 -17.70 3.95 8.13
C MET A 1 -16.93 3.87 6.82
N GLU A 2 -17.44 4.43 5.72
CA GLU A 2 -16.78 4.37 4.39
C GLU A 2 -15.35 4.94 4.32
N VAL A 3 -15.05 6.03 5.04
CA VAL A 3 -13.69 6.63 5.06
C VAL A 3 -12.66 5.71 5.75
N THR A 4 -13.09 4.96 6.76
CA THR A 4 -12.22 4.04 7.50
C THR A 4 -11.84 2.84 6.65
N ASP A 5 -12.78 2.32 5.86
CA ASP A 5 -12.54 1.16 4.98
C ASP A 5 -11.58 1.53 3.85
N LYS A 6 -11.76 2.70 3.21
CA LYS A 6 -10.83 3.19 2.16
C LYS A 6 -9.41 3.41 2.67
N MET A 7 -9.27 3.91 3.90
CA MET A 7 -7.96 4.10 4.51
C MET A 7 -7.29 2.75 4.80
N MET A 8 -8.02 1.78 5.35
CA MET A 8 -7.49 0.44 5.61
C MET A 8 -7.01 -0.23 4.31
N THR A 9 -7.80 -0.16 3.23
CA THR A 9 -7.37 -0.65 1.90
C THR A 9 -6.09 0.06 1.44
N THR A 10 -6.03 1.39 1.59
CA THR A 10 -4.85 2.19 1.21
C THR A 10 -3.61 1.76 1.98
N GLU A 11 -3.73 1.53 3.28
CA GLU A 11 -2.63 1.07 4.13
C GLU A 11 -2.14 -0.32 3.72
N GLN A 12 -3.05 -1.25 3.42
CA GLN A 12 -2.71 -2.61 2.98
C GLN A 12 -2.00 -2.63 1.63
N VAL A 13 -2.45 -1.83 0.67
CA VAL A 13 -1.75 -1.69 -0.61
C VAL A 13 -0.35 -1.11 -0.39
N LEU A 14 -0.23 -0.03 0.40
CA LEU A 14 1.08 0.58 0.71
C LEU A 14 2.01 -0.36 1.47
N GLN A 15 1.48 -1.18 2.38
CA GLN A 15 2.23 -2.22 3.06
C GLN A 15 2.89 -3.18 2.06
N GLY A 16 2.18 -3.58 1.01
CA GLY A 16 2.69 -4.41 -0.09
C GLY A 16 3.87 -3.80 -0.84
N TYR A 17 3.96 -2.47 -0.90
CA TYR A 17 5.12 -1.78 -1.50
C TYR A 17 6.26 -1.55 -0.51
N LEU A 18 5.96 -1.37 0.77
CA LEU A 18 6.95 -0.98 1.79
C LEU A 18 7.67 -2.17 2.41
N PHE A 19 7.08 -3.36 2.37
CA PHE A 19 7.67 -4.58 2.89
C PHE A 19 7.80 -5.65 1.81
N ASP A 20 8.72 -6.59 2.04
CA ASP A 20 8.73 -7.85 1.32
C ASP A 20 7.59 -8.73 1.85
N MET A 21 6.57 -8.96 1.02
CA MET A 21 5.38 -9.69 1.44
C MET A 21 5.62 -11.19 1.64
N SER A 22 6.65 -11.77 0.99
CA SER A 22 7.01 -13.17 1.24
C SER A 22 7.58 -13.33 2.64
N ASP A 23 8.57 -12.49 2.98
CA ASP A 23 9.13 -12.43 4.34
C ASP A 23 8.04 -12.05 5.37
N TRP A 24 7.13 -11.13 5.02
CA TRP A 24 6.05 -10.69 5.90
C TRP A 24 5.13 -11.86 6.30
N LEU A 25 4.75 -12.70 5.35
CA LEU A 25 3.96 -13.91 5.59
C LEU A 25 4.71 -14.94 6.45
N ASP A 26 6.04 -14.97 6.34
CA ASP A 26 6.93 -15.78 7.18
C ASP A 26 7.23 -15.16 8.56
N ARG A 27 6.55 -14.06 8.92
CA ARG A 27 6.71 -13.31 10.18
C ARG A 27 8.06 -12.62 10.32
N LYS A 28 8.70 -12.32 9.19
CA LYS A 28 9.93 -11.55 9.12
C LYS A 28 9.64 -10.18 8.55
N LYS A 29 10.02 -9.14 9.28
CA LYS A 29 9.90 -7.76 8.82
C LYS A 29 11.11 -7.40 7.96
N THR A 30 10.93 -7.41 6.65
CA THR A 30 11.92 -6.93 5.69
C THR A 30 11.36 -5.74 4.95
N ILE A 31 12.04 -4.59 5.06
CA ILE A 31 11.63 -3.34 4.41
C ILE A 31 12.18 -3.34 2.97
N ASN A 32 11.33 -2.96 2.02
CA ASN A 32 11.75 -2.68 0.66
C ASN A 32 12.48 -1.33 0.60
N GLN A 33 13.82 -1.39 0.66
CA GLN A 33 14.69 -0.21 0.67
C GLN A 33 14.56 0.66 -0.58
N ALA A 34 14.17 0.09 -1.73
CA ALA A 34 13.96 0.85 -2.94
C ALA A 34 12.73 1.77 -2.86
N ASN A 35 11.75 1.41 -2.02
CA ASN A 35 10.46 2.08 -1.93
C ASN A 35 10.33 3.01 -0.72
N ILE A 36 11.08 2.76 0.37
CA ILE A 36 10.95 3.52 1.62
C ILE A 36 11.18 5.03 1.46
N LEU A 37 12.08 5.45 0.56
CA LEU A 37 12.41 6.86 0.34
C LEU A 37 11.57 7.54 -0.76
N LYS A 38 10.64 6.81 -1.40
CA LYS A 38 9.80 7.39 -2.46
C LYS A 38 8.85 8.43 -1.86
N ASN A 39 8.76 9.58 -2.52
CA ASN A 39 7.73 10.58 -2.25
C ASN A 39 6.36 10.09 -2.77
N LYS A 40 5.30 10.83 -2.45
CA LYS A 40 3.93 10.47 -2.84
C LYS A 40 3.82 10.26 -4.34
N ALA A 41 4.36 11.18 -5.14
CA ALA A 41 4.30 11.10 -6.60
C ALA A 41 4.97 9.82 -7.15
N GLY A 42 6.15 9.46 -6.63
CA GLY A 42 6.86 8.25 -7.04
C GLY A 42 6.13 6.97 -6.63
N MET A 43 5.53 6.94 -5.44
CA MET A 43 4.72 5.81 -4.99
C MET A 43 3.44 5.67 -5.81
N THR A 44 2.71 6.78 -6.04
CA THR A 44 1.50 6.82 -6.86
C THR A 44 1.78 6.35 -8.29
N ALA A 45 2.93 6.71 -8.88
CA ALA A 45 3.30 6.25 -10.21
C ALA A 45 3.44 4.72 -10.31
N MET A 46 4.01 4.08 -9.28
CA MET A 46 4.14 2.62 -9.21
C MET A 46 2.77 1.95 -9.05
N ILE A 47 1.97 2.41 -8.08
CA ILE A 47 0.61 1.90 -7.86
C ILE A 47 -0.23 2.04 -9.13
N LYS A 48 -0.08 3.14 -9.86
CA LYS A 48 -0.77 3.34 -11.14
C LYS A 48 -0.32 2.36 -12.21
N ALA A 49 0.96 2.01 -12.29
CA ALA A 49 1.45 1.04 -13.26
C ALA A 49 0.83 -0.34 -13.01
N ASP A 50 0.88 -0.81 -11.77
CA ASP A 50 0.33 -2.11 -11.37
C ASP A 50 -1.20 -2.13 -11.51
N TYR A 51 -1.88 -1.02 -11.19
CA TYR A 51 -3.31 -0.87 -11.45
C TYR A 51 -3.67 -1.08 -12.93
N GLN A 52 -2.89 -0.53 -13.87
CA GLN A 52 -3.13 -0.74 -15.30
C GLN A 52 -2.89 -2.20 -15.70
N GLU A 53 -1.93 -2.88 -15.09
CA GLU A 53 -1.69 -4.31 -15.31
C GLU A 53 -2.86 -5.16 -14.80
N PHE A 54 -3.40 -4.86 -13.62
CA PHE A 54 -4.55 -5.56 -13.06
C PHE A 54 -5.83 -5.35 -13.88
N LEU A 55 -6.05 -4.14 -14.42
CA LEU A 55 -7.12 -3.91 -15.39
C LEU A 55 -6.93 -4.73 -16.67
N ALA A 56 -5.69 -4.83 -17.18
CA ALA A 56 -5.41 -5.57 -18.40
C ALA A 56 -5.50 -7.10 -18.23
N THR A 57 -5.37 -7.59 -17.00
CA THR A 57 -5.41 -9.02 -16.65
C THR A 57 -6.74 -9.45 -16.03
N GLU A 58 -7.75 -8.58 -16.01
CA GLU A 58 -9.10 -8.84 -15.48
C GLU A 58 -9.09 -9.27 -14.00
N LEU A 59 -8.16 -8.72 -13.21
CA LEU A 59 -8.07 -8.93 -11.75
C LEU A 59 -8.88 -7.86 -11.02
N ASP A 60 -10.19 -7.89 -11.20
CA ASP A 60 -11.11 -6.80 -10.81
C ASP A 60 -11.05 -6.44 -9.32
N ASP A 61 -10.97 -7.44 -8.42
CA ASP A 61 -10.90 -7.21 -6.97
C ASP A 61 -9.62 -6.42 -6.60
N LEU A 62 -8.46 -6.80 -7.16
CA LEU A 62 -7.20 -6.11 -6.93
C LEU A 62 -7.21 -4.72 -7.59
N ALA A 63 -7.79 -4.60 -8.77
CA ALA A 63 -7.94 -3.32 -9.45
C ALA A 63 -8.78 -2.33 -8.62
N GLN A 64 -9.82 -2.81 -7.94
CA GLN A 64 -10.67 -1.99 -7.08
C GLN A 64 -9.93 -1.46 -5.84
N ASP A 65 -9.11 -2.29 -5.20
CA ASP A 65 -8.29 -1.87 -4.05
C ASP A 65 -7.25 -0.81 -4.45
N TYR A 66 -6.66 -0.98 -5.63
CA TYR A 66 -5.67 -0.06 -6.17
C TYR A 66 -6.31 1.25 -6.64
N GLN A 67 -7.50 1.20 -7.26
CA GLN A 67 -8.27 2.41 -7.57
C GLN A 67 -8.57 3.20 -6.29
N THR A 68 -9.09 2.53 -5.26
CA THR A 68 -9.40 3.13 -3.96
C THR A 68 -8.17 3.81 -3.35
N THR A 69 -7.03 3.13 -3.39
CA THR A 69 -5.74 3.66 -2.92
C THR A 69 -5.33 4.91 -3.71
N LEU A 70 -5.44 4.89 -5.05
CA LEU A 70 -5.10 6.04 -5.90
C LEU A 70 -6.01 7.25 -5.63
N GLU A 71 -7.30 7.04 -5.39
CA GLU A 71 -8.25 8.09 -5.03
C GLU A 71 -7.92 8.72 -3.68
N THR A 72 -7.59 7.89 -2.68
CA THR A 72 -7.14 8.34 -1.35
C THR A 72 -5.84 9.16 -1.46
N LEU A 73 -4.81 8.64 -2.14
CA LEU A 73 -3.52 9.33 -2.31
C LEU A 73 -3.64 10.66 -3.07
N LYS A 74 -4.63 10.78 -3.97
CA LYS A 74 -4.93 12.03 -4.67
C LYS A 74 -5.41 13.12 -3.72
N GLN A 75 -6.13 12.76 -2.66
CA GLN A 75 -6.66 13.70 -1.67
C GLN A 75 -5.67 14.06 -0.57
N MET A 76 -4.63 13.25 -0.36
CA MET A 76 -3.58 13.51 0.62
C MET A 76 -2.56 14.55 0.13
N SER A 77 -1.99 15.31 1.05
CA SER A 77 -0.76 16.07 0.91
C SER A 77 0.48 15.15 0.98
N GLU A 78 1.66 15.69 0.69
CA GLU A 78 2.93 14.96 0.86
C GLU A 78 3.24 14.68 2.34
N GLU A 79 2.84 15.58 3.25
CA GLU A 79 3.02 15.41 4.69
C GLU A 79 2.14 14.27 5.21
N GLU A 80 0.85 14.26 4.86
CA GLU A 80 -0.07 13.18 5.23
C GLU A 80 0.42 11.81 4.71
N PHE A 81 0.89 11.75 3.46
CA PHE A 81 1.50 10.54 2.91
C PHE A 81 2.76 10.12 3.70
N THR A 82 3.61 11.07 4.05
CA THR A 82 4.83 10.80 4.83
C THR A 82 4.51 10.23 6.20
N THR A 83 3.52 10.80 6.90
CA THR A 83 3.03 10.31 8.19
C THR A 83 2.46 8.91 8.06
N LEU A 84 1.57 8.66 7.10
CA LEU A 84 1.00 7.35 6.84
C LEU A 84 2.07 6.29 6.59
N ARG A 85 3.06 6.61 5.74
CA ARG A 85 4.19 5.72 5.46
C ARG A 85 4.97 5.41 6.75
N GLN A 86 5.26 6.42 7.58
CA GLN A 86 5.97 6.22 8.84
C GLN A 86 5.18 5.32 9.78
N ASP A 87 3.86 5.51 9.87
CA ASP A 87 2.97 4.69 10.68
C ASP A 87 2.99 3.22 10.23
N ILE A 88 2.82 2.97 8.93
CA ILE A 88 2.90 1.61 8.35
C ILE A 88 4.28 0.98 8.63
N LEU A 89 5.36 1.76 8.53
CA LEU A 89 6.71 1.28 8.85
C LEU A 89 6.89 0.89 10.32
N THR A 90 5.99 1.25 11.23
CA THR A 90 6.01 0.76 12.62
C THR A 90 5.39 -0.63 12.78
N TRP A 91 4.58 -1.08 11.81
CA TRP A 91 3.82 -2.33 11.91
C TRP A 91 4.72 -3.56 12.05
N ALA A 92 4.16 -4.60 12.65
CA ALA A 92 4.79 -5.91 12.76
C ALA A 92 3.90 -6.96 12.09
N PRO A 93 4.47 -8.01 11.48
CA PRO A 93 3.67 -9.10 10.94
C PRO A 93 2.85 -9.76 12.06
N ALA A 94 1.54 -9.82 11.87
CA ALA A 94 0.63 -10.38 12.86
C ALA A 94 0.84 -11.89 13.00
N ARG A 95 0.67 -12.43 14.21
CA ARG A 95 0.44 -13.87 14.38
C ARG A 95 -0.94 -14.17 13.83
N ASN A 96 -1.02 -14.91 12.72
CA ASN A 96 -2.26 -15.61 12.38
C ASN A 96 -2.55 -16.59 13.52
N LEU A 97 -3.51 -16.25 14.38
CA LEU A 97 -4.18 -17.20 15.25
C LEU A 97 -5.22 -17.93 14.38
N LEU A 98 -4.73 -18.82 13.50
CA LEU A 98 -5.56 -19.88 12.94
C LEU A 98 -5.58 -21.04 13.93
#